data_AF-A0A7Y6M630-F1
#
_entry.id   AF-A0A7Y6M630-F1
#
_cell.length_a   1.000
_cell.length_b   1.000
_cell.length_c   1.000
_cell.angle_alpha   90.00
_cell.angle_beta   90.00
_cell.angle_gamma   90.00
#
_symmetry.space_group_name_H-M   'P 1'
#
loop_
_entity.id
_entity.type
_entity.pdbx_description
1 polymer ?
#
loop_
_entity_poly.entity_id
_entity_poly.type
_entity_poly.pdbx_seq_one_letter_code
_entity_poly.pdbx_strand_id
1 'polypeptide(L)'
;MIQHTTARVALGTFLAAGLALVGPAAAAHAATEATGTPAAHTAARETFGPSGYGGVKLRMSAKAAAATGKISRLRGQDSPSCTSWQLKAHPVGHDAVGLYISKKRGVALIFAPQGARTPEGIGIGSTYTQIKKLYPRLKTAASGYPYVDVAGNPGAYYSFLLHKGKVYEMALALHTQDCVN
;
A
#
# COMPACT_ATOMS: atom_id res chain seq x y z
N MET A 1 -34.88 -8.90 25.54
CA MET A 1 -35.38 -8.47 26.87
C MET A 1 -35.20 -9.62 27.84
N ILE A 2 -34.07 -9.69 28.54
CA ILE A 2 -33.95 -10.45 29.80
C ILE A 2 -33.03 -9.62 30.72
N GLN A 3 -33.50 -9.51 31.95
CA GLN A 3 -33.18 -8.57 33.00
C GLN A 3 -31.97 -8.98 33.86
N HIS A 4 -31.40 -7.95 34.51
CA HIS A 4 -30.73 -7.89 35.84
C HIS A 4 -29.64 -8.95 36.15
N THR A 5 -28.48 -8.58 36.71
CA THR A 5 -28.37 -8.20 38.13
C THR A 5 -26.97 -7.64 38.41
N THR A 6 -26.90 -6.52 39.10
CA THR A 6 -25.69 -5.89 39.66
C THR A 6 -25.27 -6.58 40.96
N ALA A 7 -23.97 -6.84 41.15
CA ALA A 7 -23.40 -7.18 42.44
C ALA A 7 -22.14 -6.35 42.71
N ARG A 8 -22.21 -5.56 43.79
CA ARG A 8 -21.13 -4.76 44.37
C ARG A 8 -20.16 -5.67 45.12
N VAL A 9 -18.86 -5.42 45.04
CA VAL A 9 -17.88 -6.00 45.96
C VAL A 9 -17.04 -4.88 46.57
N ALA A 10 -16.94 -4.95 47.90
CA ALA A 10 -16.41 -3.95 48.81
C ALA A 10 -14.88 -3.96 48.89
N LEU A 11 -14.33 -2.80 49.29
CA LEU A 11 -12.94 -2.61 49.68
C LEU A 11 -12.62 -3.31 51.01
N GLY A 12 -11.44 -3.90 51.10
CA GLY A 12 -10.82 -4.35 52.36
C GLY A 12 -9.31 -4.15 52.30
N THR A 13 -8.82 -3.16 53.05
CA THR A 13 -7.42 -2.78 53.24
C THR A 13 -6.81 -3.58 54.40
N PHE A 14 -5.61 -4.15 54.23
CA PHE A 14 -4.77 -4.56 55.35
C PHE A 14 -3.28 -4.25 55.07
N LEU A 15 -2.67 -3.51 56.00
CA LEU A 15 -1.26 -3.20 56.16
C LEU A 15 -0.60 -4.24 57.09
N ALA A 16 0.61 -4.72 56.76
CA ALA A 16 1.60 -5.18 57.75
C ALA A 16 3.00 -5.28 57.13
N ALA A 17 4.01 -4.88 57.90
CA ALA A 17 5.44 -4.81 57.58
C ALA A 17 6.25 -5.90 58.32
N GLY A 18 7.45 -6.25 57.84
CA GLY A 18 8.54 -6.81 58.67
C GLY A 18 9.32 -8.03 58.12
N LEU A 19 10.65 -8.00 58.29
CA LEU A 19 11.74 -8.86 57.76
C LEU A 19 11.85 -10.31 58.31
N ALA A 20 12.38 -11.27 57.51
CA ALA A 20 13.72 -11.93 57.66
C ALA A 20 13.80 -13.41 57.18
N LEU A 21 14.77 -13.65 56.26
CA LEU A 21 15.72 -14.78 56.03
C LEU A 21 15.33 -16.30 56.08
N VAL A 22 15.91 -17.02 55.09
CA VAL A 22 16.34 -18.46 55.02
C VAL A 22 15.51 -19.43 54.14
N GLY A 23 16.07 -19.77 52.97
CA GLY A 23 16.36 -21.16 52.53
C GLY A 23 15.30 -21.95 51.73
N PRO A 24 15.69 -22.83 50.77
CA PRO A 24 14.93 -23.08 49.53
C PRO A 24 14.27 -24.46 49.45
N ALA A 25 13.14 -24.57 48.76
CA ALA A 25 12.69 -25.83 48.16
C ALA A 25 11.78 -25.54 46.96
N ALA A 26 12.20 -26.07 45.82
CA ALA A 26 11.53 -25.95 44.53
C ALA A 26 10.17 -26.64 44.53
N ALA A 27 9.16 -25.95 44.00
CA ALA A 27 8.04 -26.55 43.29
C ALA A 27 7.55 -25.54 42.25
N ALA A 28 8.29 -25.48 41.13
CA ALA A 28 7.76 -24.95 39.89
C ALA A 28 6.60 -25.84 39.43
N HIS A 29 5.57 -25.22 38.84
CA HIS A 29 4.74 -25.67 37.71
C HIS A 29 3.30 -25.14 37.87
N ALA A 30 3.09 -23.87 37.51
CA ALA A 30 1.81 -23.39 37.01
C ALA A 30 2.04 -22.05 36.30
N ALA A 31 2.28 -22.08 34.99
CA ALA A 31 2.21 -20.89 34.15
C ALA A 31 1.61 -21.26 32.80
N THR A 32 0.28 -21.18 32.77
CA THR A 32 -0.54 -20.63 31.68
C THR A 32 0.14 -20.55 30.32
N GLU A 33 -0.09 -21.57 29.49
CA GLU A 33 0.00 -21.40 28.03
C GLU A 33 -1.24 -20.64 27.56
N ALA A 34 -1.13 -19.32 27.51
CA ALA A 34 -2.01 -18.51 26.70
C ALA A 34 -1.67 -18.79 25.23
N THR A 35 -2.39 -19.71 24.61
CA THR A 35 -2.40 -19.88 23.15
C THR A 35 -2.91 -18.59 22.52
N GLY A 36 -1.97 -17.70 22.18
CA GLY A 36 -2.22 -16.57 21.32
C GLY A 36 -2.59 -17.07 19.93
N THR A 37 -3.85 -16.88 19.56
CA THR A 37 -4.30 -16.98 18.17
C THR A 37 -3.38 -16.12 17.30
N PRO A 38 -2.78 -16.67 16.21
CA PRO A 38 -2.01 -15.86 15.30
C PRO A 38 -2.94 -14.79 14.72
N ALA A 39 -2.66 -13.52 15.05
CA ALA A 39 -3.26 -12.41 14.33
C ALA A 39 -2.82 -12.55 12.87
N ALA A 40 -3.73 -13.06 12.03
CA ALA A 40 -3.57 -13.01 10.60
C ALA A 40 -3.45 -11.52 10.25
N HIS A 41 -2.20 -11.08 10.01
CA HIS A 41 -1.92 -9.82 9.37
C HIS A 41 -2.51 -9.92 7.96
N THR A 42 -3.80 -9.65 7.84
CA THR A 42 -4.36 -9.14 6.59
C THR A 42 -3.67 -7.80 6.45
N ALA A 43 -2.51 -7.79 5.79
CA ALA A 43 -1.84 -6.57 5.39
C ALA A 43 -2.92 -5.74 4.72
N ALA A 44 -3.35 -4.65 5.37
CA ALA A 44 -4.38 -3.79 4.84
C ALA A 44 -3.95 -3.46 3.42
N ARG A 45 -4.77 -3.87 2.45
CA ARG A 45 -4.40 -3.82 1.04
C ARG A 45 -4.07 -2.37 0.73
N GLU A 46 -2.80 -2.06 0.54
CA GLU A 46 -2.37 -0.68 0.45
C GLU A 46 -3.11 -0.01 -0.71
N THR A 47 -3.69 1.15 -0.45
CA THR A 47 -4.42 1.91 -1.47
C THR A 47 -3.43 2.45 -2.49
N PHE A 48 -3.76 2.29 -3.77
CA PHE A 48 -3.11 2.97 -4.89
C PHE A 48 -3.59 4.42 -4.90
N GLY A 49 -3.01 5.20 -3.99
CA GLY A 49 -3.56 6.47 -3.56
C GLY A 49 -3.01 7.66 -4.34
N PRO A 50 -3.52 8.87 -4.04
CA PRO A 50 -3.27 10.04 -4.87
C PRO A 50 -1.81 10.45 -5.05
N SER A 51 -0.95 10.07 -4.12
CA SER A 51 0.48 10.43 -4.13
C SER A 51 1.41 9.28 -4.48
N GLY A 52 0.95 8.03 -4.46
CA GLY A 52 1.83 6.87 -4.58
C GLY A 52 1.25 5.56 -4.06
N TYR A 53 2.15 4.60 -3.86
CA TYR A 53 1.85 3.23 -3.42
C TYR A 53 3.08 2.63 -2.72
N GLY A 54 2.93 1.73 -1.74
CA GLY A 54 4.10 1.02 -1.20
C GLY A 54 5.05 1.90 -0.39
N GLY A 55 4.62 3.08 0.05
CA GLY A 55 5.50 4.11 0.62
C GLY A 55 6.34 4.87 -0.41
N VAL A 56 6.26 4.51 -1.70
CA VAL A 56 6.90 5.23 -2.81
C VAL A 56 5.94 6.27 -3.35
N LYS A 57 6.38 7.52 -3.48
CA LYS A 57 5.54 8.64 -3.90
C LYS A 57 6.05 9.27 -5.19
N LEU A 58 5.12 9.79 -6.00
CA LEU A 58 5.45 10.65 -7.13
C LEU A 58 6.35 11.81 -6.68
N ARG A 59 7.22 12.27 -7.59
CA ARG A 59 8.23 13.34 -7.37
C ARG A 59 9.34 13.02 -6.37
N MET A 60 9.35 11.85 -5.71
CA MET A 60 10.53 11.43 -4.96
C MET A 60 11.75 11.38 -5.88
N SER A 61 12.88 11.97 -5.48
CA SER A 61 14.13 11.80 -6.23
C SER A 61 14.56 10.32 -6.23
N ALA A 62 15.41 9.92 -7.18
CA ALA A 62 15.96 8.56 -7.21
C ALA A 62 16.60 8.16 -5.86
N LYS A 63 17.35 9.07 -5.24
CA LYS A 63 17.96 8.86 -3.92
C LYS A 63 16.91 8.66 -2.83
N ALA A 64 15.89 9.50 -2.77
CA ALA A 64 14.82 9.38 -1.77
C ALA A 64 14.02 8.09 -1.95
N ALA A 65 13.67 7.76 -3.20
CA ALA A 65 12.94 6.54 -3.53
C ALA A 65 13.77 5.29 -3.17
N ALA A 66 15.07 5.27 -3.46
CA ALA A 66 15.96 4.18 -3.06
C ALA A 66 16.11 4.08 -1.53
N ALA A 67 16.18 5.22 -0.83
CA ALA A 67 16.30 5.27 0.63
C ALA A 67 15.07 4.68 1.36
N THR A 68 13.92 4.57 0.70
CA THR A 68 12.76 3.85 1.26
C THR A 68 13.05 2.35 1.49
N GLY A 69 14.03 1.79 0.77
CA GLY A 69 14.29 0.36 0.75
C GLY A 69 13.23 -0.47 0.02
N LYS A 70 12.18 0.17 -0.54
CA LYS A 70 11.00 -0.49 -1.13
C LYS A 70 11.13 -0.78 -2.62
N ILE A 71 12.14 -0.25 -3.29
CA ILE A 71 12.35 -0.45 -4.74
C ILE A 71 13.69 -1.11 -5.05
N SER A 72 13.75 -1.82 -6.17
CA SER A 72 14.99 -2.32 -6.75
C SER A 72 15.07 -1.95 -8.23
N ARG A 73 16.27 -1.63 -8.70
CA ARG A 73 16.48 -1.20 -10.09
C ARG A 73 16.42 -2.39 -11.03
N LEU A 74 15.74 -2.21 -12.16
CA LEU A 74 15.73 -3.12 -13.30
C LEU A 74 16.80 -2.64 -14.28
N ARG A 75 17.91 -3.38 -14.39
CA ARG A 75 19.00 -3.01 -15.29
C ARG A 75 18.65 -3.44 -16.72
N GLY A 76 19.09 -2.66 -17.71
CA GLY A 76 18.91 -2.98 -19.13
C GLY A 76 17.58 -2.52 -19.75
N GLN A 77 16.68 -1.93 -18.95
CA GLN A 77 15.39 -1.42 -19.42
C GLN A 77 15.29 0.12 -19.29
N ASP A 78 16.41 0.80 -19.08
CA ASP A 78 16.42 2.25 -18.91
C ASP A 78 16.26 2.96 -20.26
N SER A 79 15.68 4.16 -20.23
CA SER A 79 15.67 5.09 -21.36
C SER A 79 16.68 6.23 -21.13
N PRO A 80 16.95 7.08 -22.14
CA PRO A 80 17.80 8.25 -21.94
C PRO A 80 17.32 9.21 -20.83
N SER A 81 16.00 9.33 -20.64
CA SER A 81 15.37 10.24 -19.67
C SER A 81 15.05 9.58 -18.33
N CYS A 82 14.78 8.28 -18.33
CA CYS A 82 14.23 7.57 -17.16
C CYS A 82 14.95 6.27 -16.86
N THR A 83 14.92 5.92 -15.57
CA THR A 83 15.41 4.62 -15.09
C THR A 83 14.25 3.73 -14.66
N SER A 84 14.43 2.43 -14.83
CA SER A 84 13.40 1.41 -14.63
C SER A 84 13.59 0.69 -13.30
N TRP A 85 12.50 0.52 -12.56
CA TRP A 85 12.52 -0.04 -11.22
C TRP A 85 11.28 -0.90 -10.97
N GLN A 86 11.35 -1.71 -9.93
CA GLN A 86 10.21 -2.46 -9.43
C GLN A 86 10.00 -2.22 -7.93
N LEU A 87 8.77 -2.42 -7.48
CA LEU A 87 8.43 -2.49 -6.06
C LEU A 87 8.89 -3.87 -5.54
N LYS A 88 9.69 -3.92 -4.47
CA LYS A 88 10.20 -5.20 -3.95
C LYS A 88 9.10 -6.14 -3.45
N ALA A 89 8.02 -5.58 -2.91
CA ALA A 89 6.84 -6.35 -2.49
C ALA A 89 6.05 -6.94 -3.66
N HIS A 90 6.26 -6.42 -4.87
CA HIS A 90 5.60 -6.86 -6.10
C HIS A 90 6.61 -6.94 -7.26
N PRO A 91 7.51 -7.93 -7.25
CA PRO A 91 8.46 -8.13 -8.33
C PRO A 91 7.74 -8.30 -9.66
N VAL A 92 8.32 -7.75 -10.71
CA VAL A 92 7.80 -7.84 -12.08
C VAL A 92 8.70 -8.75 -12.93
N GLY A 93 8.16 -9.28 -14.03
CA GLY A 93 8.91 -10.12 -14.97
C GLY A 93 9.92 -9.32 -15.81
N HIS A 94 10.72 -10.02 -16.59
CA HIS A 94 11.80 -9.45 -17.40
C HIS A 94 11.37 -8.42 -18.47
N ASP A 95 10.09 -8.40 -18.85
CA ASP A 95 9.52 -7.48 -19.85
C ASP A 95 8.58 -6.44 -19.22
N ALA A 96 8.62 -6.28 -17.89
CA ALA A 96 7.74 -5.38 -17.17
C ALA A 96 8.52 -4.47 -16.23
N VAL A 97 7.94 -3.30 -15.95
CA VAL A 97 8.48 -2.29 -15.04
C VAL A 97 7.43 -1.99 -13.97
N GLY A 98 7.84 -1.81 -12.72
CA GLY A 98 6.92 -1.42 -11.65
C GLY A 98 6.78 0.09 -11.48
N LEU A 99 7.83 0.86 -11.78
CA LEU A 99 7.83 2.32 -11.79
C LEU A 99 9.00 2.89 -12.60
N TYR A 100 8.81 4.12 -13.09
CA TYR A 100 9.87 4.90 -13.73
C TYR A 100 10.29 6.07 -12.85
N ILE A 101 11.61 6.28 -12.77
CA ILE A 101 12.21 7.46 -12.16
C ILE A 101 12.85 8.30 -13.25
N SER A 102 12.26 9.46 -13.52
CA SER A 102 12.78 10.50 -14.39
C SER A 102 13.96 11.22 -13.76
N LYS A 103 14.99 11.49 -14.57
CA LYS A 103 16.13 12.33 -14.16
C LYS A 103 15.69 13.74 -13.75
N LYS A 104 14.64 14.28 -14.37
CA LYS A 104 14.17 15.66 -14.15
C LYS A 104 13.02 15.76 -13.15
N ARG A 105 12.18 14.73 -13.07
CA ARG A 105 10.90 14.78 -12.35
C ARG A 105 10.85 13.88 -11.11
N GLY A 106 11.87 13.04 -10.87
CA GLY A 106 11.83 12.02 -9.83
C GLY A 106 10.93 10.84 -10.24
N VAL A 107 10.34 10.14 -9.28
CA VAL A 107 9.33 9.10 -9.53
C VAL A 107 8.20 9.73 -10.33
N ALA A 108 8.13 9.37 -11.61
CA ALA A 108 7.27 10.04 -12.58
C ALA A 108 6.02 9.23 -12.89
N LEU A 109 6.11 7.90 -12.75
CA LEU A 109 5.05 6.96 -13.03
C LEU A 109 5.23 5.73 -12.14
N ILE A 110 4.13 5.24 -11.57
CA ILE A 110 4.05 3.98 -10.81
C ILE A 110 2.97 3.13 -11.46
N PHE A 111 3.27 1.86 -11.76
CA PHE A 111 2.28 0.88 -12.19
C PHE A 111 1.66 0.19 -10.98
N ALA A 112 0.35 0.00 -11.03
CA ALA A 112 -0.40 -0.65 -9.96
C ALA A 112 -0.10 -2.16 -9.96
N PRO A 113 0.40 -2.74 -8.86
CA PRO A 113 0.59 -4.17 -8.78
C PRO A 113 -0.77 -4.91 -8.73
N GLN A 114 -0.73 -6.23 -8.95
CA GLN A 114 -1.93 -7.06 -8.84
C GLN A 114 -2.57 -6.88 -7.46
N GLY A 115 -3.82 -6.44 -7.47
CA GLY A 115 -4.57 -6.18 -6.24
C GLY A 115 -4.46 -4.78 -5.65
N ALA A 116 -3.63 -3.91 -6.19
CA ALA A 116 -3.75 -2.50 -5.88
C ALA A 116 -5.11 -1.96 -6.37
N ARG A 117 -5.71 -1.05 -5.61
CA ARG A 117 -6.96 -0.36 -5.97
C ARG A 117 -6.85 1.12 -5.67
N THR A 118 -7.43 1.95 -6.54
CA THR A 118 -7.63 3.36 -6.27
C THR A 118 -8.53 3.57 -5.04
N PRO A 119 -8.57 4.78 -4.44
CA PRO A 119 -9.50 5.08 -3.35
C PRO A 119 -10.97 4.78 -3.68
N GLU A 120 -11.35 4.95 -4.95
CA GLU A 120 -12.70 4.68 -5.45
C GLU A 120 -12.94 3.18 -5.73
N GLY A 121 -11.91 2.34 -5.66
CA GLY A 121 -12.01 0.89 -5.76
C GLY A 121 -11.75 0.30 -7.15
N ILE A 122 -11.28 1.10 -8.11
CA ILE A 122 -10.85 0.60 -9.43
C ILE A 122 -9.47 -0.04 -9.32
N GLY A 123 -9.29 -1.19 -9.97
CA GLY A 123 -7.99 -1.86 -10.08
C GLY A 123 -7.93 -2.78 -11.29
N ILE A 124 -6.88 -3.59 -11.38
CA ILE A 124 -6.74 -4.59 -12.45
C ILE A 124 -7.96 -5.54 -12.42
N GLY A 125 -8.54 -5.78 -13.59
CA GLY A 125 -9.75 -6.58 -13.80
C GLY A 125 -11.07 -5.80 -13.77
N SER A 126 -11.08 -4.54 -13.30
CA SER A 126 -12.26 -3.67 -13.35
C SER A 126 -12.73 -3.46 -14.79
N THR A 127 -14.04 -3.34 -15.01
CA THR A 127 -14.61 -3.10 -16.34
C THR A 127 -14.62 -1.62 -16.70
N TYR A 128 -14.59 -1.29 -18.00
CA TYR A 128 -14.74 0.09 -18.45
C TYR A 128 -16.04 0.76 -17.95
N THR A 129 -17.12 -0.01 -17.82
CA THR A 129 -18.38 0.48 -17.24
C THR A 129 -18.23 0.87 -15.77
N GLN A 130 -17.48 0.10 -14.97
CA GLN A 130 -17.18 0.47 -13.58
C GLN A 130 -16.35 1.75 -13.51
N ILE A 131 -15.35 1.91 -14.40
CA ILE A 131 -14.53 3.12 -14.46
C ILE A 131 -15.40 4.34 -14.73
N LYS A 132 -16.24 4.30 -15.77
CA LYS A 132 -17.15 5.43 -16.11
C LYS A 132 -18.11 5.78 -14.97
N LYS A 133 -18.59 4.78 -14.22
CA LYS A 133 -19.49 4.99 -13.07
C LYS A 133 -18.80 5.73 -11.93
N LEU A 134 -17.55 5.37 -11.62
CA LEU A 134 -16.82 5.92 -10.48
C LEU A 134 -16.03 7.18 -10.82
N TYR A 135 -15.67 7.36 -12.10
CA TYR A 135 -14.97 8.52 -12.62
C TYR A 135 -15.79 9.19 -13.73
N PRO A 136 -16.81 10.00 -13.38
CA PRO A 136 -17.66 10.65 -14.37
C PRO A 136 -16.94 11.71 -15.22
N ARG A 137 -15.75 12.17 -14.80
CA ARG A 137 -14.89 13.11 -15.54
C ARG A 137 -13.75 12.41 -16.29
N LEU A 138 -13.98 11.17 -16.72
CA LEU A 138 -13.01 10.39 -17.48
C LEU A 138 -12.69 11.11 -18.81
N LYS A 139 -11.41 11.21 -19.12
CA LYS A 139 -10.89 11.73 -20.38
C LYS A 139 -10.30 10.59 -21.18
N THR A 140 -10.06 10.81 -22.46
CA THR A 140 -9.40 9.84 -23.34
C THR A 140 -8.07 10.41 -23.79
N ALA A 141 -6.98 9.67 -23.59
CA ALA A 141 -5.66 10.05 -24.07
C ALA A 141 -5.57 9.88 -25.60
N ALA A 142 -4.56 10.48 -26.23
CA ALA A 142 -4.31 10.29 -27.67
C ALA A 142 -4.09 8.80 -28.05
N SER A 143 -3.60 8.00 -27.10
CA SER A 143 -3.47 6.53 -27.22
C SER A 143 -4.80 5.77 -27.20
N GLY A 144 -5.93 6.46 -26.96
CA GLY A 144 -7.26 5.85 -26.84
C GLY A 144 -7.58 5.31 -25.45
N TYR A 145 -6.62 5.31 -24.51
CA TYR A 145 -6.86 4.83 -23.16
C TYR A 145 -7.53 5.89 -22.28
N PRO A 146 -8.49 5.48 -21.43
CA PRO A 146 -9.10 6.39 -20.47
C PRO A 146 -8.13 6.79 -19.36
N TYR A 147 -8.22 8.05 -18.96
CA TYR A 147 -7.49 8.58 -17.81
C TYR A 147 -8.35 9.59 -17.04
N VAL A 148 -7.99 9.85 -15.79
CA VAL A 148 -8.66 10.84 -14.94
C VAL A 148 -7.66 11.57 -14.06
N ASP A 149 -7.84 12.87 -13.89
CA ASP A 149 -7.04 13.65 -12.96
C ASP A 149 -7.29 13.15 -11.53
N VAL A 150 -6.24 13.07 -10.72
CA VAL A 150 -6.35 12.47 -9.40
C VAL A 150 -6.88 13.49 -8.37
N ALA A 151 -8.00 13.14 -7.71
CA ALA A 151 -8.52 13.94 -6.61
C ALA A 151 -7.47 14.08 -5.49
N GLY A 152 -7.21 15.32 -5.06
CA GLY A 152 -6.19 15.62 -4.05
C GLY A 152 -4.73 15.65 -4.56
N ASN A 153 -4.50 15.42 -5.86
CA ASN A 153 -3.19 15.62 -6.49
C ASN A 153 -3.33 16.18 -7.92
N PRO A 154 -3.43 17.52 -8.07
CA PRO A 154 -3.66 18.16 -9.37
C PRO A 154 -2.50 17.99 -10.37
N GLY A 155 -1.36 17.48 -9.90
CA GLY A 155 -0.20 17.22 -10.75
C GLY A 155 -0.14 15.81 -11.31
N ALA A 156 -1.15 14.97 -11.06
CA ALA A 156 -1.15 13.56 -11.41
C ALA A 156 -2.48 13.09 -12.00
N TYR A 157 -2.40 12.02 -12.78
CA TYR A 157 -3.55 11.30 -13.34
C TYR A 157 -3.44 9.80 -13.07
N TYR A 158 -4.59 9.12 -13.00
CA TYR A 158 -4.67 7.69 -13.20
C TYR A 158 -4.92 7.40 -14.67
N SER A 159 -4.21 6.43 -15.24
CA SER A 159 -4.49 5.87 -16.57
C SER A 159 -4.93 4.41 -16.44
N PHE A 160 -5.86 3.99 -17.27
CA PHE A 160 -6.40 2.63 -17.27
C PHE A 160 -6.28 2.02 -18.67
N LEU A 161 -5.35 1.07 -18.85
CA LEU A 161 -5.18 0.38 -20.11
C LEU A 161 -6.13 -0.81 -20.16
N LEU A 162 -6.85 -0.93 -21.28
CA LEU A 162 -7.97 -1.84 -21.43
C LEU A 162 -7.67 -2.93 -22.47
N HIS A 163 -8.03 -4.16 -22.13
CA HIS A 163 -8.07 -5.29 -23.06
C HIS A 163 -9.43 -5.98 -22.89
N LYS A 164 -10.16 -6.18 -23.99
CA LYS A 164 -11.52 -6.76 -23.98
C LYS A 164 -12.45 -6.09 -22.95
N GLY A 165 -12.35 -4.75 -22.83
CA GLY A 165 -13.19 -3.95 -21.94
C GLY A 165 -12.86 -4.03 -20.44
N LYS A 166 -11.74 -4.66 -20.06
CA LYS A 166 -11.26 -4.76 -18.68
C LYS A 166 -9.88 -4.14 -18.51
N VAL A 167 -9.62 -3.56 -17.35
CA VAL A 167 -8.30 -3.03 -16.98
C VAL A 167 -7.30 -4.18 -16.91
N TYR A 168 -6.26 -4.14 -17.74
CA TYR A 168 -5.13 -5.07 -17.61
C TYR A 168 -3.91 -4.39 -16.98
N GLU A 169 -3.80 -3.07 -17.09
CA GLU A 169 -2.76 -2.27 -16.46
C GLU A 169 -3.33 -0.92 -16.01
N MET A 170 -2.83 -0.43 -14.89
CA MET A 170 -3.22 0.85 -14.32
C MET A 170 -1.96 1.59 -13.86
N ALA A 171 -1.89 2.89 -14.12
CA ALA A 171 -0.75 3.71 -13.74
C ALA A 171 -1.19 4.96 -12.98
N LEU A 172 -0.37 5.39 -12.03
CA LEU A 172 -0.40 6.72 -11.42
C LEU A 172 0.80 7.49 -11.96
N ALA A 173 0.56 8.60 -12.65
CA ALA A 173 1.63 9.32 -13.34
C ALA A 173 1.51 10.83 -13.16
N LEU A 174 2.66 11.51 -13.23
CA LEU A 174 2.70 12.97 -13.32
C LEU A 174 2.21 13.42 -14.70
N HIS A 175 1.42 14.49 -14.77
CA HIS A 175 1.10 15.14 -16.06
C HIS A 175 2.35 15.59 -16.83
N THR A 176 3.45 15.83 -16.11
CA THR A 176 4.74 16.29 -16.67
C THR A 176 5.77 15.17 -16.80
N GLN A 177 5.34 13.90 -16.71
CA GLN A 177 6.22 12.75 -16.90
C GLN A 177 6.85 12.74 -18.31
N ASP A 178 8.09 12.29 -18.40
CA ASP A 178 8.91 12.25 -19.62
C ASP A 178 9.51 10.84 -19.85
N CYS A 179 8.81 9.81 -19.39
CA CYS A 179 9.24 8.41 -19.43
C CYS A 179 8.51 7.58 -20.48
N VAL A 180 7.23 7.88 -20.72
CA VAL A 180 6.38 7.15 -21.67
C VAL A 180 5.58 8.14 -22.52
N ASN A 181 5.12 7.70 -23.70
CA ASN A 181 4.46 8.54 -24.71
C ASN A 181 3.03 8.93 -24.35
#